data_AF-A0A375A6D0-F1
#
_entry.id   AF-A0A375A6D0-F1
#
_cell.length_a   1.000
_cell.length_b   1.000
_cell.length_c   1.000
_cell.angle_alpha   90.00
_cell.angle_beta   90.00
_cell.angle_gamma   90.00
#
_symmetry.space_group_name_H-M   'P 1'
#
loop_
_entity.id
_entity.type
_entity.pdbx_description
1 polymer ?
#
loop_
_entity_poly.entity_id
_entity_poly.type
_entity_poly.pdbx_seq_one_letter_code
_entity_poly.pdbx_strand_id
1 'polypeptide(L)'
;MKNDILMSKIKKFLVFSAISGVGWLLDFSTFSMLVLFGGIQSHIANFISSYVGVTFVWFVSLGKVFHSTDKSVSSKIIIYWVFQFLSILFYSKIIHEISVLLTQVQYVSYYGKSLEIIAKIIATPLNLITNFIFMQQLVKLFKSKSK
;
A
#
# COMPACT_ATOMS: atom_id res chain seq x y z
N MET A 1 28.84 2.51 11.65
CA MET A 1 28.54 1.83 10.36
C MET A 1 27.20 1.08 10.35
N LYS A 2 26.95 0.07 11.21
CA LYS A 2 25.66 -0.67 11.21
C LYS A 2 24.46 0.21 11.61
N ASN A 3 24.65 1.09 12.60
CA ASN A 3 23.62 2.02 13.07
C ASN A 3 23.24 3.08 12.01
N ASP A 4 24.21 3.55 11.23
CA ASP A 4 24.00 4.56 10.18
C ASP A 4 23.16 3.99 9.02
N ILE A 5 23.42 2.73 8.65
CA ILE A 5 22.65 2.00 7.64
C ILE A 5 21.21 1.77 8.11
N LEU A 6 21.02 1.40 9.37
CA LEU A 6 19.70 1.20 9.96
C LEU A 6 18.91 2.51 9.97
N MET A 7 19.52 3.61 10.43
CA MET A 7 18.89 4.92 10.49
C MET A 7 18.46 5.42 9.10
N SER A 8 19.30 5.20 8.08
CA SER A 8 18.99 5.51 6.69
C SER A 8 17.78 4.73 6.16
N LYS A 9 17.67 3.43 6.50
CA LYS A 9 16.51 2.60 6.13
C LYS A 9 15.23 3.05 6.82
N ILE A 10 15.30 3.37 8.12
CA ILE A 10 14.15 3.87 8.89
C ILE A 10 13.66 5.18 8.28
N LYS A 11 14.55 6.13 7.97
CA LYS A 11 14.17 7.39 7.33
C LYS A 11 13.46 7.15 5.99
N LYS A 12 13.97 6.25 5.15
CA LYS A 12 13.31 5.89 3.88
C LYS A 12 11.93 5.30 4.11
N PHE A 13 11.78 4.41 5.10
CA PHE A 13 10.50 3.83 5.45
C PHE A 13 9.51 4.88 5.94
N LEU A 14 9.91 5.80 6.82
CA LEU A 14 9.04 6.88 7.31
C LEU A 14 8.55 7.80 6.18
N VAL A 15 9.45 8.19 5.26
CA VAL A 15 9.07 8.99 4.09
C VAL A 15 8.12 8.20 3.18
N PHE A 16 8.38 6.91 2.97
CA PHE A 16 7.50 6.03 2.21
C PHE A 16 6.12 5.89 2.86
N SER A 17 6.05 5.75 4.18
CA SER A 17 4.80 5.68 4.94
C SER A 17 3.98 6.96 4.77
N ALA A 18 4.63 8.13 4.84
CA ALA A 18 3.97 9.41 4.61
C ALA A 18 3.41 9.52 3.18
N ILE A 19 4.19 9.15 2.17
CA ILE A 19 3.74 9.14 0.75
C ILE A 19 2.58 8.15 0.56
N SER A 20 2.66 6.97 1.20
CA SER A 20 1.60 5.96 1.16
C SER A 20 0.31 6.47 1.80
N GLY A 21 0.41 7.20 2.91
CA GLY A 21 -0.72 7.89 3.54
C GLY A 21 -1.38 8.91 2.61
N VAL A 22 -0.59 9.70 1.88
CA VAL A 22 -1.12 10.62 0.86
C VAL A 22 -1.77 9.86 -0.30
N GLY A 23 -1.17 8.76 -0.75
CA GLY A 23 -1.77 7.89 -1.77
C GLY A 23 -3.12 7.32 -1.34
N TRP A 24 -3.26 6.95 -0.07
CA TRP A 24 -4.53 6.51 0.50
C TRP A 24 -5.57 7.63 0.56
N LEU A 25 -5.18 8.86 0.89
CA LEU A 25 -6.09 10.01 0.83
C LEU A 25 -6.54 10.31 -0.60
N LEU A 26 -5.66 10.16 -1.59
CA LEU A 26 -6.01 10.30 -3.01
C LEU A 26 -6.97 9.22 -3.47
N ASP A 27 -6.73 7.97 -3.07
CA ASP A 27 -7.66 6.85 -3.29
C ASP A 27 -9.03 7.17 -2.68
N PHE A 28 -9.08 7.47 -1.39
CA PHE A 28 -10.33 7.80 -0.69
C PHE A 28 -11.08 8.97 -1.35
N SER A 29 -10.37 10.05 -1.70
CA SER A 29 -10.98 11.21 -2.35
C SER A 29 -11.53 10.87 -3.75
N THR A 30 -10.77 10.10 -4.53
CA THR A 30 -11.19 9.66 -5.86
C THR A 30 -12.40 8.73 -5.77
N PHE A 31 -12.39 7.78 -4.83
CA PHE A 31 -13.51 6.90 -4.54
C PHE A 31 -14.77 7.70 -4.23
N SER A 32 -14.68 8.64 -3.28
CA SER A 32 -15.81 9.49 -2.89
C SER A 32 -16.34 10.29 -4.08
N MET A 33 -15.46 10.84 -4.93
CA MET A 33 -15.91 11.58 -6.12
C MET A 33 -16.65 10.69 -7.13
N LEU A 34 -16.10 9.51 -7.43
CA LEU A 34 -16.70 8.57 -8.40
C LEU A 34 -18.07 8.05 -7.92
N VAL A 35 -18.22 7.80 -6.62
CA VAL A 35 -19.48 7.31 -6.05
C VAL A 35 -20.50 8.44 -5.91
N LEU A 36 -20.13 9.56 -5.27
CA LEU A 36 -21.07 10.62 -4.91
C LEU A 36 -21.49 11.49 -6.11
N PHE A 37 -20.55 11.77 -7.02
CA PHE A 37 -20.82 12.64 -8.18
C PHE A 37 -20.93 11.86 -9.49
N GLY A 38 -20.22 10.74 -9.62
CA GLY A 38 -20.22 9.93 -10.84
C GLY A 38 -21.33 8.86 -10.89
N GLY A 39 -21.99 8.56 -9.77
CA GLY A 39 -22.97 7.47 -9.68
C GLY A 39 -22.39 6.08 -10.00
N ILE A 40 -21.05 5.93 -9.93
CA ILE A 40 -20.38 4.68 -10.25
C ILE A 40 -20.58 3.69 -9.12
N GLN A 41 -20.82 2.42 -9.47
CA GLN A 41 -20.92 1.33 -8.50
C GLN A 41 -19.67 1.26 -7.61
N SER A 42 -19.86 1.09 -6.30
CA SER A 42 -18.79 1.12 -5.28
C SER A 42 -17.62 0.19 -5.59
N HIS A 43 -17.88 -1.01 -6.12
CA HIS A 43 -16.84 -1.97 -6.48
C HIS A 43 -15.93 -1.45 -7.61
N ILE A 44 -16.50 -0.85 -8.65
CA ILE A 44 -15.78 -0.29 -9.79
C ILE A 44 -15.03 0.98 -9.37
N ALA A 45 -15.71 1.85 -8.60
CA ALA A 45 -15.10 3.07 -8.07
C ALA A 45 -13.89 2.78 -7.20
N ASN A 46 -13.99 1.78 -6.30
CA ASN A 46 -12.88 1.36 -5.43
C ASN A 46 -11.71 0.78 -6.22
N PHE A 47 -11.99 0.03 -7.29
CA PHE A 47 -10.94 -0.48 -8.17
C PHE A 47 -10.18 0.67 -8.84
N ILE A 48 -10.89 1.61 -9.47
CA ILE A 48 -10.28 2.76 -10.15
C ILE A 48 -9.49 3.62 -9.16
N SER A 49 -10.10 3.97 -8.02
CA SER A 49 -9.48 4.85 -7.02
C SER A 49 -8.23 4.22 -6.39
N SER A 50 -8.25 2.91 -6.12
CA SER A 50 -7.09 2.18 -5.60
C SER A 50 -5.92 2.27 -6.57
N TYR A 51 -6.16 2.13 -7.87
CA TYR A 51 -5.14 2.26 -8.89
C TYR A 51 -4.57 3.68 -9.00
N VAL A 52 -5.39 4.71 -8.79
CA VAL A 52 -4.91 6.11 -8.71
C VAL A 52 -3.96 6.29 -7.53
N GLY A 53 -4.36 5.84 -6.33
CA GLY A 53 -3.54 5.96 -5.13
C GLY A 53 -2.20 5.22 -5.25
N VAL A 54 -2.21 3.97 -5.72
CA VAL A 54 -0.98 3.16 -5.79
C VAL A 54 -0.06 3.64 -6.92
N THR A 55 -0.61 4.16 -8.01
CA THR A 55 0.17 4.79 -9.09
C THR A 55 0.88 6.04 -8.60
N PHE A 56 0.20 6.88 -7.82
CA PHE A 56 0.83 8.01 -7.15
C PHE A 56 1.98 7.56 -6.24
N VAL A 57 1.74 6.57 -5.38
CA VAL A 57 2.77 6.04 -4.45
C VAL A 57 3.97 5.53 -5.23
N TRP A 58 3.76 4.80 -6.33
CA TRP A 58 4.83 4.30 -7.19
C TRP A 58 5.75 5.42 -7.67
N PHE A 59 5.20 6.39 -8.41
CA PHE A 59 6.03 7.44 -9.04
C PHE A 59 6.69 8.35 -8.01
N VAL A 60 5.95 8.76 -6.97
CA VAL A 60 6.49 9.68 -5.95
C VAL A 60 7.55 8.98 -5.10
N SER A 61 7.36 7.71 -4.75
CA SER A 61 8.34 6.95 -3.96
C SER A 61 9.62 6.64 -4.75
N LEU A 62 9.52 6.37 -6.06
CA LEU A 62 10.71 6.17 -6.90
C LEU A 62 11.66 7.38 -6.82
N GLY A 63 11.12 8.60 -6.96
CA GLY A 63 11.90 9.83 -6.85
C GLY A 63 12.32 10.15 -5.41
N LYS A 64 11.37 10.22 -4.47
CA LYS A 64 11.60 10.79 -3.12
C LYS A 64 12.22 9.79 -2.13
N VAL A 65 11.89 8.51 -2.22
CA VAL A 65 12.37 7.48 -1.29
C VAL A 65 13.60 6.80 -1.86
N PHE A 66 13.51 6.38 -3.11
CA PHE A 66 14.52 5.52 -3.74
C PHE A 66 15.53 6.28 -4.60
N HIS A 67 15.31 7.57 -4.85
CA HIS A 67 16.18 8.42 -5.69
C HIS A 67 16.51 7.73 -7.02
N SER A 68 15.49 7.13 -7.64
CA SER A 68 15.57 6.43 -8.91
C SER A 68 14.68 7.16 -9.92
N THR A 69 15.33 7.80 -10.89
CA THR A 69 14.69 8.42 -12.06
C THR A 69 14.93 7.60 -13.33
N ASP A 70 15.44 6.37 -13.17
CA ASP A 70 15.77 5.49 -14.28
C ASP A 70 14.49 4.98 -14.95
N LYS A 71 14.37 5.24 -16.26
CA LYS A 71 13.21 4.80 -17.06
C LYS A 71 13.05 3.28 -17.02
N SER A 72 14.14 2.53 -16.87
CA SER A 72 14.09 1.07 -16.76
C SER A 72 13.33 0.61 -15.52
N VAL A 73 13.42 1.34 -14.40
CA VAL A 73 12.67 1.08 -13.17
C VAL A 73 11.25 1.61 -13.29
N SER A 74 11.05 2.84 -13.75
CA SER A 74 9.69 3.43 -13.84
C SER A 74 8.75 2.66 -14.77
N SER A 75 9.29 2.05 -15.83
CA SER A 75 8.54 1.17 -16.75
C SER A 75 7.98 -0.10 -16.09
N LYS A 76 8.43 -0.47 -14.88
CA LYS A 76 7.95 -1.65 -14.14
C LYS A 76 6.66 -1.41 -13.36
N ILE A 77 5.95 -0.32 -13.64
CA ILE A 77 4.63 -0.03 -13.07
C ILE A 77 3.63 -1.17 -13.28
N ILE A 78 3.69 -1.88 -14.41
CA ILE A 78 2.79 -3.03 -14.67
C ILE A 78 3.04 -4.16 -13.66
N ILE A 79 4.32 -4.47 -13.37
CA ILE A 79 4.69 -5.47 -12.35
C ILE A 79 4.20 -5.01 -10.98
N TYR A 80 4.35 -3.72 -10.69
CA TYR A 80 3.86 -3.12 -9.46
C TYR A 80 2.34 -3.22 -9.31
N TRP A 81 1.59 -2.95 -10.38
CA TRP A 81 0.13 -3.09 -10.41
C TRP A 81 -0.34 -4.53 -10.20
N VAL A 82 0.30 -5.50 -10.85
CA VAL A 82 -0.03 -6.93 -10.65
C VAL A 82 0.24 -7.33 -9.20
N PHE A 83 1.39 -6.94 -8.65
CA PHE A 83 1.68 -7.16 -7.23
C PHE A 83 0.62 -6.52 -6.33
N GLN A 84 0.22 -5.29 -6.62
CA GLN A 84 -0.72 -4.57 -5.78
C GLN A 84 -2.13 -5.18 -5.83
N PHE A 85 -2.55 -5.65 -7.00
CA PHE A 85 -3.78 -6.42 -7.14
C PHE A 85 -3.76 -7.69 -6.28
N LEU A 86 -2.68 -8.49 -6.37
CA LEU A 86 -2.51 -9.70 -5.55
C LEU A 86 -2.44 -9.37 -4.05
N SER A 87 -1.75 -8.28 -3.69
CA SER A 87 -1.63 -7.80 -2.31
C SER A 87 -2.99 -7.44 -1.73
N ILE A 88 -3.84 -6.72 -2.48
CA ILE A 88 -5.20 -6.36 -2.05
C ILE A 88 -6.02 -7.63 -1.78
N LEU A 89 -5.99 -8.62 -2.66
CA LEU A 89 -6.71 -9.89 -2.46
C LEU A 89 -6.20 -10.63 -1.22
N PHE A 90 -4.88 -10.72 -1.07
CA PHE A 90 -4.23 -11.40 0.05
C PHE A 90 -4.56 -10.74 1.39
N TYR A 91 -4.40 -9.42 1.50
CA TYR A 91 -4.70 -8.69 2.73
C TYR A 91 -6.20 -8.60 3.03
N SER A 92 -7.07 -8.59 2.01
CA SER A 92 -8.51 -8.71 2.23
C SER A 92 -8.86 -10.03 2.91
N LYS A 93 -8.23 -11.14 2.48
CA LYS A 93 -8.38 -12.44 3.14
C LYS A 93 -7.83 -12.41 4.58
N ILE A 94 -6.64 -11.86 4.80
CA ILE A 94 -6.05 -11.74 6.15
C ILE A 94 -6.97 -10.95 7.09
N ILE A 95 -7.54 -9.82 6.63
CA ILE A 95 -8.46 -9.01 7.43
C ILE A 95 -9.68 -9.84 7.84
N HIS A 96 -10.24 -10.63 6.91
CA HIS A 96 -11.35 -11.53 7.22
C HIS A 96 -10.98 -12.59 8.27
N GLU A 97 -9.86 -13.29 8.10
CA GLU A 97 -9.40 -14.33 9.03
C GLU A 97 -9.11 -13.75 10.43
N ILE A 98 -8.43 -12.59 10.52
CA ILE A 98 -8.20 -11.90 11.79
C ILE A 98 -9.54 -11.52 12.42
N SER A 99 -10.49 -11.01 11.65
CA SER A 99 -11.81 -10.65 12.17
C SER A 99 -12.54 -11.88 12.74
N VAL A 100 -12.46 -13.04 12.08
CA VAL A 100 -13.05 -14.30 12.58
C VAL A 100 -12.33 -14.79 13.83
N LEU A 101 -11.01 -14.67 13.92
CA LEU A 101 -10.27 -15.04 15.14
C LEU A 101 -10.65 -14.12 16.32
N LEU A 102 -10.88 -12.84 16.06
CA LEU A 102 -11.27 -11.88 17.10
C LEU A 102 -12.67 -12.14 17.67
N THR A 103 -13.60 -12.74 16.92
CA THR A 103 -14.93 -13.11 17.46
C THR A 103 -14.85 -14.22 18.50
N GLN A 104 -13.80 -15.04 18.48
CA GLN A 104 -13.56 -16.11 19.44
C GLN A 104 -13.03 -15.61 20.78
N VAL A 105 -12.65 -14.33 20.87
CA VAL A 105 -12.17 -13.69 22.11
C VAL A 105 -13.38 -13.15 22.89
N GLN A 106 -13.59 -13.69 24.10
CA GLN A 106 -14.80 -13.52 24.92
C GLN A 106 -15.20 -12.06 25.21
N TYR A 107 -14.24 -11.11 25.22
CA TYR A 107 -14.48 -9.67 25.47
C TYR A 107 -14.66 -8.83 24.19
N VAL A 108 -14.46 -9.42 23.02
CA VAL A 108 -14.33 -8.73 21.74
C VAL A 108 -15.52 -9.05 20.80
N SER A 109 -16.28 -10.10 21.10
CA SER A 109 -17.46 -10.55 20.34
C SER A 109 -18.61 -9.52 20.27
N TYR A 110 -18.68 -8.57 21.21
CA TYR A 110 -19.74 -7.54 21.24
C TYR A 110 -19.58 -6.45 20.16
N TYR A 111 -18.44 -6.40 19.46
CA TYR A 111 -18.09 -5.30 18.57
C TYR A 111 -18.45 -5.52 17.08
N GLY A 112 -18.94 -6.70 16.70
CA GLY A 112 -19.50 -6.97 15.35
C GLY A 112 -18.63 -6.47 14.20
N LYS A 113 -19.19 -5.63 13.29
CA LYS A 113 -18.47 -5.02 12.16
C LYS A 113 -17.23 -4.20 12.55
N SER A 114 -17.11 -3.77 13.80
CA SER A 114 -15.94 -3.03 14.28
C SER A 114 -14.69 -3.91 14.37
N LEU A 115 -14.84 -5.24 14.35
CA LEU A 115 -13.72 -6.18 14.30
C LEU A 115 -12.96 -6.14 12.98
N GLU A 116 -13.65 -5.89 11.87
CA GLU A 116 -12.99 -5.69 10.57
C GLU A 116 -12.14 -4.42 10.57
N ILE A 117 -12.55 -3.39 11.31
CA ILE A 117 -11.77 -2.15 11.49
C ILE A 117 -10.48 -2.45 12.27
N ILE A 118 -10.58 -3.20 13.37
CA ILE A 118 -9.41 -3.61 14.17
C ILE A 118 -8.47 -4.49 13.34
N ALA A 119 -9.02 -5.47 12.62
CA ALA A 119 -8.26 -6.34 11.72
C ALA A 119 -7.54 -5.53 10.63
N LYS A 120 -8.20 -4.50 10.08
CA LYS A 120 -7.59 -3.58 9.10
C LYS A 120 -6.48 -2.73 9.72
N ILE A 121 -6.62 -2.25 10.95
CA ILE A 121 -5.56 -1.52 11.67
C ILE A 121 -4.32 -2.40 11.85
N ILE A 122 -4.48 -3.70 12.11
CA ILE A 122 -3.37 -4.66 12.26
C ILE A 122 -2.74 -5.00 10.90
N ALA A 123 -3.57 -5.22 9.87
CA ALA A 123 -3.11 -5.64 8.55
C ALA A 123 -2.43 -4.50 7.75
N THR A 124 -2.83 -3.24 7.98
CA THR A 124 -2.35 -2.10 7.19
C THR A 124 -0.84 -1.83 7.35
N PRO A 125 -0.26 -1.82 8.56
CA PRO A 125 1.19 -1.73 8.74
C PRO A 125 1.95 -2.86 8.04
N LEU A 126 1.42 -4.09 8.09
CA LEU A 126 2.03 -5.24 7.40
C LEU A 126 2.02 -5.02 5.88
N ASN A 127 0.89 -4.60 5.32
CA ASN A 127 0.80 -4.28 3.88
C ASN A 127 1.79 -3.16 3.49
N LEU A 128 1.90 -2.13 4.32
CA LEU A 128 2.82 -1.01 4.07
C LEU A 128 4.29 -1.46 4.07
N ILE A 129 4.68 -2.32 5.01
CA ILE A 129 6.02 -2.94 5.07
C ILE A 129 6.27 -3.79 3.82
N THR A 130 5.32 -4.64 3.43
CA THR A 130 5.43 -5.52 2.25
C THR A 130 5.57 -4.70 0.98
N ASN A 131 4.77 -3.64 0.81
CA ASN A 131 4.85 -2.72 -0.32
C ASN A 131 6.21 -1.99 -0.37
N PHE A 132 6.71 -1.51 0.77
CA PHE A 132 8.03 -0.88 0.86
C PHE A 132 9.15 -1.83 0.45
N ILE A 133 9.15 -3.06 0.98
CA ILE A 133 10.14 -4.08 0.65
C ILE A 133 10.08 -4.40 -0.84
N PHE A 134 8.88 -4.61 -1.38
CA PHE A 134 8.68 -4.93 -2.79
C PHE A 134 9.22 -3.84 -3.72
N MET A 135 8.85 -2.58 -3.48
CA MET A 135 9.38 -1.45 -4.25
C MET A 135 10.91 -1.34 -4.11
N GLN A 136 11.44 -1.54 -2.91
CA GLN A 136 12.89 -1.53 -2.70
C GLN A 136 13.59 -2.63 -3.51
N GLN A 137 13.02 -3.83 -3.62
CA GLN A 137 13.59 -4.91 -4.42
C GLN A 137 13.48 -4.62 -5.92
N LEU A 138 12.33 -4.13 -6.39
CA LEU A 138 12.19 -3.73 -7.80
C LEU A 138 13.22 -2.69 -8.21
N VAL A 139 13.44 -1.67 -7.38
CA VAL A 139 14.48 -0.66 -7.64
C VAL A 139 15.86 -1.32 -7.68
N LYS A 140 16.20 -2.20 -6.73
CA LYS A 140 17.52 -2.87 -6.71
C LYS A 140 17.76 -3.76 -7.93
N LEU A 141 16.73 -4.48 -8.38
CA LEU A 141 16.82 -5.44 -9.49
C LEU A 141 16.93 -4.74 -10.85
N PHE A 142 16.21 -3.64 -11.04
CA PHE A 142 16.08 -3.00 -12.34
C PHE A 142 16.85 -1.69 -12.47
N LYS A 143 17.43 -1.14 -11.39
CA LYS A 143 18.31 0.02 -11.50
C LYS A 143 19.53 -0.38 -12.33
N SER A 144 19.71 0.28 -13.48
CA SER A 144 20.85 0.03 -14.34
C SER A 144 22.13 0.26 -13.56
N LYS A 145 23.10 -0.67 -13.67
CA LYS A 145 24.48 -0.35 -13.29
C LYS A 145 24.93 0.69 -14.30
N SER A 146 25.03 1.96 -13.88
CA SER A 146 25.65 2.98 -14.74
C SER A 146 27.00 2.45 -15.19
N LYS A 147 27.17 2.28 -16.51
CA LYS A 147 28.47 2.07 -17.13
C LYS A 147 29.35 3.28 -16.88
#